data_AF-A0A0C9YAL9-F1
#
_entry.id   AF-A0A0C9YAL9-F1
#
_cell.length_a   1.000
_cell.length_b   1.000
_cell.length_c   1.000
_cell.angle_alpha   90.00
_cell.angle_beta   90.00
_cell.angle_gamma   90.00
#
_symmetry.space_group_name_H-M   'P 1'
#
loop_
_entity.id
_entity.type
_entity.pdbx_description
1 polymer ?
#
loop_
_entity_poly.entity_id
_entity_poly.type
_entity_poly.pdbx_seq_one_letter_code
_entity_poly.pdbx_strand_id
1 'polypeptide(L)' 'AKIATSGPQKSSRLRRLPAYLQTEGLPESISAAVRAQREASRKRWTKNWHKSPRHALASKFKADNPS' A
#
# COMPACT_ATOMS: atom_id res chain seq x y z
N ALA A 1 -22.63 20.35 -3.07
CA ALA A 1 -21.77 19.49 -2.24
C ALA A 1 -22.17 18.04 -2.48
N LYS A 2 -21.23 17.13 -2.76
CA LYS A 2 -21.52 15.70 -2.95
C LYS A 2 -21.29 14.99 -1.61
N ILE A 3 -22.34 14.38 -1.09
CA ILE A 3 -22.33 13.68 0.21
C ILE A 3 -21.50 12.41 0.03
N ALA A 4 -20.31 12.37 0.64
CA ALA A 4 -19.60 11.13 0.87
C ALA A 4 -20.36 10.37 1.95
N THR A 5 -20.99 9.25 1.60
CA THR A 5 -21.76 8.42 2.52
C THR A 5 -20.79 7.69 3.46
N SER A 6 -20.34 8.39 4.50
CA SER A 6 -19.65 7.80 5.65
C SER A 6 -20.69 7.09 6.52
N GLY A 7 -20.99 5.84 6.20
CA GLY A 7 -21.82 4.99 7.03
C GLY A 7 -21.37 3.55 6.84
N PRO A 8 -21.26 2.73 7.91
CA PRO A 8 -20.86 1.34 7.77
C PRO A 8 -21.93 0.60 6.98
N GLN A 9 -21.75 0.48 5.66
CA GLN A 9 -22.69 -0.14 4.74
C GLN A 9 -22.66 -1.65 4.91
N LYS A 10 -23.39 -2.13 5.92
CA LYS A 10 -23.70 -3.55 6.19
C LYS A 10 -24.63 -4.17 5.13
N SER A 11 -24.42 -3.89 3.83
CA SER A 11 -25.21 -4.52 2.77
C SER A 11 -24.49 -5.78 2.27
N SER A 12 -25.22 -6.89 2.20
CA SER A 12 -24.71 -8.24 1.84
C SER A 12 -24.06 -8.31 0.45
N ARG A 13 -24.33 -7.32 -0.42
CA ARG A 13 -23.81 -7.26 -1.79
C ARG A 13 -22.32 -6.92 -1.84
N LEU A 14 -21.83 -6.09 -0.92
CA LEU A 14 -20.42 -5.71 -0.90
C LEU A 14 -19.52 -6.86 -0.41
N ARG A 15 -20.01 -7.77 0.45
CA ARG A 15 -19.23 -8.93 0.94
C ARG A 15 -18.77 -9.89 -0.15
N ARG A 16 -19.46 -9.93 -1.29
CA ARG A 16 -19.12 -10.80 -2.44
C ARG A 16 -18.16 -10.14 -3.42
N LEU A 17 -17.91 -8.85 -3.27
CA LEU A 17 -16.98 -8.15 -4.14
C LEU A 17 -15.54 -8.49 -3.73
N PRO A 18 -14.57 -8.47 -4.65
CA PRO A 18 -13.16 -8.51 -4.29
C PRO A 18 -12.80 -7.43 -3.26
N ALA A 19 -11.87 -7.72 -2.35
CA ALA A 19 -11.50 -6.84 -1.22
C ALA A 19 -11.23 -5.38 -1.62
N TYR A 20 -10.71 -5.13 -2.83
CA TYR A 20 -10.43 -3.79 -3.36
C TYR A 20 -11.68 -2.98 -3.75
N LEU A 21 -12.85 -3.63 -3.85
CA LEU A 21 -14.16 -3.00 -4.06
C LEU A 21 -15.02 -3.02 -2.79
N GLN A 22 -14.57 -3.67 -1.72
CA GLN A 22 -15.26 -3.70 -0.43
C GLN A 22 -14.96 -2.47 0.43
N THR A 23 -13.90 -1.74 0.12
CA THR A 23 -13.48 -0.55 0.86
C THR A 23 -14.34 0.68 0.55
N GLU A 24 -14.53 1.48 1.58
CA GLU A 24 -15.27 2.75 1.63
C GLU A 24 -14.82 3.71 0.51
N GLY A 25 -15.51 3.66 -0.64
CA GLY A 25 -15.30 4.57 -1.75
C GLY A 25 -14.39 4.00 -2.86
N LEU A 26 -14.92 3.97 -4.08
CA LEU A 26 -14.08 3.85 -5.27
C LEU A 26 -13.04 4.98 -5.27
N PRO A 27 -11.82 4.71 -5.76
CA PRO A 27 -10.81 5.76 -5.88
C PRO A 27 -11.39 6.90 -6.72
N GLU A 28 -11.17 8.15 -6.27
CA GLU A 28 -11.71 9.36 -6.90
C GLU A 28 -11.36 9.46 -8.39
N SER A 29 -10.29 8.76 -8.82
CA SER A 29 -9.89 8.58 -10.21
C SER A 29 -9.04 7.33 -10.40
N ILE A 30 -8.91 6.86 -11.65
CA ILE A 30 -7.97 5.79 -12.04
C ILE A 30 -6.54 6.17 -11.62
N SER A 31 -6.15 7.44 -11.75
CA SER A 31 -4.84 7.95 -11.35
C SER A 31 -4.57 7.75 -9.85
N ALA A 32 -5.59 7.96 -9.01
CA ALA A 32 -5.48 7.71 -7.57
C ALA A 32 -5.23 6.23 -7.27
N ALA A 33 -5.93 5.32 -7.98
CA ALA A 33 -5.75 3.88 -7.85
C ALA A 33 -4.32 3.45 -8.24
N VAL A 34 -3.82 3.94 -9.38
CA VAL A 34 -2.45 3.67 -9.85
C VAL A 34 -1.42 4.18 -8.86
N ARG A 35 -1.62 5.38 -8.29
CA ARG A 35 -0.71 5.94 -7.28
C ARG A 35 -0.69 5.09 -6.01
N ALA A 36 -1.86 4.69 -5.51
CA ALA A 36 -1.97 3.83 -4.33
C ALA A 36 -1.31 2.46 -4.56
N GLN A 37 -1.52 1.86 -5.73
CA GLN A 37 -0.88 0.58 -6.09
C GLN A 37 0.66 0.72 -6.16
N ARG A 38 1.16 1.77 -6.81
CA ARG A 38 2.61 2.04 -6.86
C ARG A 38 3.20 2.22 -5.47
N GLU A 39 2.53 2.95 -4.60
CA GLU A 39 2.96 3.16 -3.22
C GLU A 39 2.97 1.86 -2.41
N ALA A 40 1.91 1.04 -2.52
CA ALA A 40 1.83 -0.26 -1.87
C ALA A 40 2.93 -1.22 -2.33
N SER A 41 3.17 -1.30 -3.64
CA SER A 41 4.24 -2.11 -4.22
C SER A 41 5.62 -1.61 -3.77
N ARG A 42 5.83 -0.29 -3.74
CA ARG A 42 7.08 0.29 -3.23
C ARG A 42 7.32 -0.08 -1.78
N LYS A 43 6.32 0.05 -0.90
CA LYS A 43 6.42 -0.33 0.53
C LYS A 43 6.74 -1.82 0.71
N ARG A 44 6.13 -2.69 -0.09
CA ARG A 44 6.42 -4.14 -0.06
C ARG A 44 7.84 -4.43 -0.54
N TRP A 45 8.24 -3.80 -1.64
CA TRP A 45 9.58 -3.95 -2.20
C TRP A 45 10.65 -3.48 -1.21
N THR A 46 10.51 -2.30 -0.61
CA THR A 46 11.47 -1.79 0.37
C THR A 46 11.57 -2.70 1.59
N LYS A 47 10.44 -3.19 2.11
CA LYS A 47 10.44 -4.16 3.22
C LYS A 47 11.21 -5.43 2.88
N ASN A 48 11.01 -5.97 1.68
CA ASN A 48 11.73 -7.16 1.23
C ASN A 48 13.21 -6.87 0.95
N TRP A 49 13.50 -5.69 0.40
CA TRP A 49 14.86 -5.22 0.14
C TRP A 49 15.68 -5.10 1.42
N HIS A 50 15.12 -4.52 2.49
CA HIS A 50 15.80 -4.42 3.79
C HIS A 50 16.09 -5.79 4.43
N LYS A 51 15.28 -6.81 4.13
CA LYS A 51 15.51 -8.19 4.56
C LYS A 51 16.54 -8.94 3.71
N SER A 52 16.92 -8.39 2.56
CA SER A 52 17.87 -9.03 1.66
C SER A 52 19.26 -9.09 2.32
N PRO A 53 19.98 -10.22 2.21
CA PRO A 53 21.36 -10.33 2.69
C PRO A 53 22.27 -9.23 2.13
N ARG A 54 22.03 -8.81 0.88
CA ARG A 54 22.78 -7.72 0.24
C ARG A 54 22.63 -6.39 0.98
N HIS A 55 21.43 -6.08 1.45
CA HIS A 55 21.20 -4.86 2.24
C HIS A 55 21.84 -4.97 3.63
N ALA A 56 21.73 -6.13 4.27
CA ALA A 56 22.34 -6.37 5.58
C ALA A 56 23.87 -6.23 5.53
N LEU A 57 24.51 -6.79 4.49
CA LEU A 57 25.95 -6.65 4.26
C LEU A 57 26.35 -5.21 3.97
N ALA A 58 25.62 -4.50 3.10
CA ALA A 58 25.90 -3.10 2.81
C ALA A 58 25.77 -2.19 4.04
N SER A 59 24.83 -2.48 4.94
CA SER A 59 24.68 -1.75 6.20
C SER A 59 25.84 -2.00 7.17
N LYS A 60 26.36 -3.23 7.22
CA LYS A 60 27.53 -3.57 8.05
C LYS A 60 28.79 -2.87 7.55
N PHE A 61 29.04 -2.90 6.23
CA PHE A 61 30.16 -2.19 5.62
C PHE A 61 30.15 -0.68 5.89
N LYS A 62 28.97 -0.04 5.96
CA LYS A 62 28.86 1.38 6.35
C LYS A 62 29.06 1.63 7.84
N ALA A 63 28.77 0.66 8.70
CA ALA A 63 29.01 0.78 10.15
C ALA A 63 30.50 0.65 10.50
N ASP A 64 31.21 -0.21 9.77
CA ASP A 64 32.65 -0.45 9.98
C ASP A 64 33.55 0.59 9.31
N ASN A 65 32.99 1.45 8.44
CA ASN A 65 33.68 2.60 7.84
C ASN A 65 32.75 3.83 7.81
N PRO A 66 32.63 4.56 8.92
CA PRO A 66 32.03 5.88 8.90
C PRO A 66 33.01 6.84 8.20
N SER A 67 32.64 7.35 7.02
CA SER A 67 33.32 8.53 6.45
C SER A 67 32.97 9.79 7.22
#